data_AF-A6UFY3-F1
#
_entry.id   AF-A6UFY3-F1
#
_cell.length_a   1.000
_cell.length_b   1.000
_cell.length_c   1.000
_cell.angle_alpha   90.00
_cell.angle_beta   90.00
_cell.angle_gamma   90.00
#
_symmetry.space_group_name_H-M   'P 1'
#
loop_
_entity.id
_entity.type
_entity.pdbx_description
1 polymer ?
#
loop_
_entity_poly.entity_id
_entity_poly.type
_entity_poly.pdbx_seq_one_letter_code
_entity_poly.pdbx_strand_id
1 'polypeptide(L)'
;MPRVKKSPDVRTNELIECAQRLFFEQGYENTTVNDVIREANVSKGAFYHYFVSKEALLEAVASRMAHQSLKELQALFEDPTLDAVGQLNALFAGSRRLKVEMAPQLKNTFNALFKPENIVLYHRIDAAVSAVTLPYLTGLLERGHKEGSLDAPDPEATALMLLNLRLGVAKTMHRALQQTEAGDLDGAARILDGWMRTYGLAVERLLKIPEGAIEITEPGFARAFLEATV
;
A
#
# COMPACT_ATOMS: atom_id res chain seq x y z
N MET A 1 -26.21 -21.47 25.11
CA MET A 1 -25.23 -22.21 24.29
C MET A 1 -23.83 -21.84 24.77
N PRO A 2 -22.91 -22.81 24.95
CA PRO A 2 -21.55 -22.49 25.39
C PRO A 2 -20.81 -21.77 24.26
N ARG A 3 -20.16 -20.64 24.57
CA ARG A 3 -19.32 -19.90 23.61
C ARG A 3 -18.15 -20.80 23.21
N VAL A 4 -18.16 -21.33 21.99
CA VAL A 4 -17.02 -22.03 21.41
C VAL A 4 -15.84 -21.06 21.37
N LYS A 5 -14.76 -21.40 22.08
CA LYS A 5 -13.55 -20.59 22.15
C LYS A 5 -12.87 -20.67 20.79
N LYS A 6 -13.07 -19.64 19.95
CA LYS A 6 -12.36 -19.48 18.68
C LYS A 6 -10.85 -19.40 18.95
N SER A 7 -10.03 -19.90 18.02
CA SER A 7 -8.58 -19.76 18.14
C SER A 7 -8.19 -18.27 18.13
N PRO A 8 -7.05 -17.91 18.75
CA PRO A 8 -6.53 -16.54 18.72
C PRO A 8 -6.48 -15.96 17.29
N ASP A 9 -6.02 -16.75 16.31
CA ASP A 9 -5.88 -16.31 14.92
C ASP A 9 -7.21 -15.97 14.26
N VAL A 10 -8.24 -16.78 14.48
CA VAL A 10 -9.59 -16.51 13.96
C VAL A 10 -10.12 -15.21 14.55
N ARG A 11 -9.89 -14.96 15.85
CA ARG A 11 -10.38 -13.77 16.53
C ARG A 11 -9.64 -12.50 16.08
N THR A 12 -8.34 -12.59 15.88
CA THR A 12 -7.53 -11.51 15.29
C THR A 12 -8.04 -11.16 13.90
N ASN A 13 -8.28 -12.15 13.05
CA ASN A 13 -8.79 -11.92 11.69
C ASN A 13 -10.19 -11.30 11.68
N GLU A 14 -11.10 -11.71 12.58
CA GLU A 14 -12.41 -11.08 12.74
C GLU A 14 -12.31 -9.59 13.09
N LEU A 15 -11.40 -9.24 13.99
CA LEU A 15 -11.17 -7.84 14.38
C LEU A 15 -10.59 -7.02 13.23
N ILE A 16 -9.63 -7.57 12.49
CA ILE A 16 -9.05 -6.91 11.31
C ILE A 16 -10.12 -6.73 10.21
N GLU A 17 -10.96 -7.73 9.99
CA GLU A 17 -12.07 -7.67 9.02
C GLU A 17 -13.08 -6.58 9.36
N CYS A 18 -13.55 -6.55 10.61
CA CYS A 18 -14.45 -5.50 11.06
C CYS A 18 -13.81 -4.11 10.94
N ALA A 19 -12.55 -3.98 11.37
CA ALA A 19 -11.83 -2.71 11.30
C ALA A 19 -11.66 -2.22 9.86
N GLN A 20 -11.25 -3.10 8.94
CA GLN A 20 -11.12 -2.77 7.54
C GLN A 20 -12.42 -2.24 6.96
N ARG A 21 -13.56 -2.91 7.22
CA ARG A 21 -14.87 -2.44 6.76
C ARG A 21 -15.20 -1.06 7.33
N LEU A 22 -15.10 -0.89 8.65
CA LEU A 22 -15.40 0.38 9.32
C LEU A 22 -14.51 1.52 8.83
N PHE A 23 -13.20 1.28 8.66
CA PHE A 23 -12.28 2.28 8.14
C PHE A 23 -12.60 2.70 6.69
N PHE A 24 -13.18 1.82 5.88
CA PHE A 24 -13.55 2.14 4.49
C PHE A 24 -14.93 2.80 4.41
N GLU A 25 -15.86 2.42 5.28
CA GLU A 25 -17.22 2.96 5.27
C GLU A 25 -17.30 4.34 5.96
N GLN A 26 -16.56 4.51 7.06
CA GLN A 26 -16.66 5.68 7.94
C GLN A 26 -15.42 6.57 7.90
N GLY A 27 -14.30 6.04 7.40
CA GLY A 27 -12.99 6.67 7.49
C GLY A 27 -12.26 6.33 8.81
N TYR A 28 -10.92 6.35 8.75
CA TYR A 28 -10.09 6.05 9.92
C TYR A 28 -10.34 6.98 11.11
N GLU A 29 -10.40 8.29 10.88
CA GLU A 29 -10.56 9.27 11.96
C GLU A 29 -11.90 9.13 12.70
N ASN A 30 -12.98 8.85 11.96
CA ASN A 30 -14.33 8.74 12.52
C ASN A 30 -14.60 7.40 13.21
N THR A 31 -13.80 6.37 12.92
CA THR A 31 -13.95 5.04 13.56
C THR A 31 -13.28 5.03 14.92
N THR A 32 -13.98 4.61 15.97
CA THR A 32 -13.40 4.39 17.30
C THR A 32 -13.12 2.91 17.59
N VAL A 33 -12.26 2.64 18.59
CA VAL A 33 -12.05 1.27 19.10
C VAL A 33 -13.38 0.66 19.61
N ASN A 34 -14.28 1.46 20.18
CA ASN A 34 -15.57 0.98 20.66
C ASN A 34 -16.50 0.56 19.50
N ASP A 35 -16.42 1.21 18.35
CA ASP A 35 -17.19 0.81 17.16
C ASP A 35 -16.74 -0.56 16.67
N VAL A 36 -15.43 -0.80 16.60
CA VAL A 36 -14.85 -2.11 16.25
C VAL A 36 -15.27 -3.17 17.28
N ILE A 37 -15.20 -2.86 18.58
CA ILE A 37 -15.61 -3.78 19.65
C ILE A 37 -17.08 -4.20 19.50
N ARG A 38 -17.95 -3.22 19.23
CA ARG A 38 -19.39 -3.43 19.04
C ARG A 38 -19.65 -4.27 17.79
N GLU A 39 -19.05 -3.91 16.66
CA GLU A 39 -19.22 -4.58 15.37
C GLU A 39 -18.69 -6.03 15.40
N ALA A 40 -17.51 -6.25 15.99
CA ALA A 40 -16.93 -7.59 16.14
C ALA A 40 -17.56 -8.43 17.26
N ASN A 41 -18.52 -7.85 18.01
CA ASN A 41 -19.18 -8.49 19.16
C ASN A 41 -18.17 -9.11 20.14
N VAL A 42 -17.18 -8.31 20.55
CA VAL A 42 -16.16 -8.68 21.54
C VAL A 42 -16.27 -7.82 22.79
N SER A 43 -15.61 -8.22 23.88
CA SER A 43 -15.47 -7.35 25.05
C SER A 43 -14.28 -6.40 24.86
N LYS A 44 -14.27 -5.28 25.58
CA LYS A 44 -13.11 -4.36 25.60
C LYS A 44 -11.81 -5.08 25.99
N GLY A 45 -11.85 -5.90 27.05
CA GLY A 45 -10.69 -6.70 27.47
C GLY A 45 -10.23 -7.70 26.41
N ALA A 46 -11.15 -8.30 25.65
CA ALA A 46 -10.80 -9.17 24.54
C ALA A 46 -10.14 -8.40 23.40
N PHE A 47 -10.60 -7.20 23.04
CA PHE A 47 -9.95 -6.37 22.04
C PHE A 47 -8.50 -6.04 22.44
N TYR A 48 -8.30 -5.51 23.65
CA TYR A 48 -6.97 -5.11 24.12
C TYR A 48 -6.01 -6.28 24.38
N HIS A 49 -6.50 -7.52 24.39
CA HIS A 49 -5.66 -8.70 24.35
C HIS A 49 -4.98 -8.90 22.99
N TYR A 50 -5.64 -8.51 21.89
CA TYR A 50 -5.13 -8.68 20.52
C TYR A 50 -4.47 -7.41 19.98
N PHE A 51 -5.03 -6.23 20.29
CA PHE A 51 -4.55 -4.95 19.76
C PHE A 51 -4.40 -3.92 20.85
N VAL A 52 -3.20 -3.36 20.97
CA VAL A 52 -2.89 -2.33 21.97
C VAL A 52 -3.51 -0.96 21.64
N SER A 53 -3.82 -0.70 20.37
CA SER A 53 -4.34 0.60 19.91
C SER A 53 -5.06 0.52 18.56
N LYS A 54 -5.70 1.63 18.15
CA LYS A 54 -6.35 1.77 16.83
C LYS A 54 -5.33 1.77 15.69
N GLU A 55 -4.16 2.35 15.94
CA GLU A 55 -3.01 2.40 15.03
C GLU A 55 -2.47 1.00 14.77
N ALA A 56 -2.24 0.20 15.83
CA ALA A 56 -1.78 -1.18 15.70
C ALA A 56 -2.78 -2.04 14.89
N LEU A 57 -4.07 -1.77 15.04
CA LEU A 57 -5.11 -2.41 14.24
C LEU A 57 -5.06 -1.97 12.77
N LEU A 58 -4.82 -0.68 12.49
CA LEU A 58 -4.65 -0.18 11.13
C LEU A 58 -3.40 -0.76 10.44
N GLU A 59 -2.30 -0.94 11.16
CA GLU A 59 -1.10 -1.65 10.66
C GLU A 59 -1.43 -3.09 10.24
N ALA A 60 -2.22 -3.80 11.06
CA ALA A 60 -2.65 -5.17 10.73
C ALA A 60 -3.61 -5.20 9.53
N VAL A 61 -4.52 -4.22 9.42
CA VAL A 61 -5.36 -4.05 8.22
C VAL A 61 -4.50 -3.81 6.98
N ALA A 62 -3.51 -2.92 7.03
CA ALA A 62 -2.63 -2.64 5.91
C ALA A 62 -1.79 -3.86 5.50
N SER A 63 -1.26 -4.60 6.48
CA SER A 63 -0.53 -5.86 6.23
C SER A 63 -1.45 -6.90 5.56
N ARG A 64 -2.69 -7.06 6.04
CA ARG A 64 -3.67 -7.98 5.42
C ARG A 64 -3.97 -7.58 3.98
N MET A 65 -4.17 -6.29 3.71
CA MET A 65 -4.39 -5.80 2.35
C MET A 65 -3.19 -6.09 1.45
N ALA A 66 -1.96 -5.88 1.93
CA ALA A 66 -0.75 -6.21 1.17
C ALA A 66 -0.68 -7.70 0.81
N HIS A 67 -1.01 -8.60 1.75
CA HIS A 67 -1.08 -10.04 1.46
C HIS A 67 -2.16 -10.37 0.43
N GLN A 68 -3.34 -9.74 0.51
CA GLN A 68 -4.43 -9.94 -0.46
C GLN A 68 -4.00 -9.49 -1.86
N SER A 69 -3.40 -8.31 -1.98
CA SER A 69 -2.91 -7.80 -3.27
C SER A 69 -1.82 -8.69 -3.87
N LEU A 70 -0.87 -9.19 -3.08
CA LEU A 70 0.14 -10.12 -3.58
C LEU A 70 -0.46 -11.46 -4.00
N LYS A 71 -1.47 -11.95 -3.29
CA LYS A 71 -2.19 -13.17 -3.64
C LYS A 71 -2.94 -13.03 -4.97
N GLU A 72 -3.54 -11.87 -5.23
CA GLU A 72 -4.19 -11.57 -6.52
C GLU A 72 -3.19 -11.54 -7.67
N LEU A 73 -1.96 -11.12 -7.41
CA LEU A 73 -0.86 -11.09 -8.38
C LEU A 73 -0.14 -12.43 -8.54
N GLN A 74 -0.45 -13.44 -7.71
CA GLN A 74 0.25 -14.72 -7.70
C GLN A 74 0.23 -15.40 -9.09
N ALA A 75 -0.93 -15.37 -9.77
CA ALA A 75 -1.06 -15.94 -11.10
C ALA A 75 -0.16 -15.27 -12.15
N LEU A 76 0.12 -13.96 -11.99
CA LEU A 76 1.03 -13.22 -12.87
C LEU A 76 2.50 -13.53 -12.55
N PHE A 77 2.83 -13.78 -11.28
CA PHE A 77 4.18 -14.20 -10.90
C PHE A 77 4.53 -15.63 -11.34
N GLU A 78 3.51 -16.45 -11.57
CA GLU A 78 3.63 -17.80 -12.08
C GLU A 78 3.48 -17.87 -13.62
N ASP A 79 3.19 -16.74 -14.28
CA ASP A 79 3.07 -16.66 -15.74
C ASP A 79 4.45 -16.81 -16.41
N PRO A 80 4.70 -17.90 -17.16
CA PRO A 80 5.99 -18.16 -17.79
C PRO A 80 6.29 -17.21 -18.97
N THR A 81 5.32 -16.41 -19.40
CA THR A 81 5.49 -15.42 -20.48
C THR A 81 6.02 -14.07 -19.99
N LEU A 82 6.00 -13.82 -18.68
CA LEU A 82 6.49 -12.60 -18.07
C LEU A 82 7.90 -12.80 -17.52
N ASP A 83 8.83 -11.95 -17.97
CA ASP A 83 10.14 -11.81 -17.33
C ASP A 83 10.02 -11.01 -16.01
N ALA A 84 11.12 -10.88 -15.27
CA ALA A 84 11.12 -10.16 -14.00
C ALA A 84 10.68 -8.69 -14.13
N VAL A 85 10.97 -8.04 -15.27
CA VAL A 85 10.55 -6.66 -15.54
C VAL A 85 9.03 -6.59 -15.74
N GLY A 86 8.47 -7.52 -16.51
CA GLY A 86 7.02 -7.67 -16.69
C GLY A 86 6.30 -7.95 -15.36
N GLN A 87 6.85 -8.82 -14.51
CA GLN A 87 6.33 -9.09 -13.17
C GLN A 87 6.39 -7.85 -12.26
N LEU A 88 7.45 -7.05 -12.37
CA LEU A 88 7.59 -5.80 -11.63
C LEU A 88 6.56 -4.76 -12.08
N ASN A 89 6.30 -4.65 -13.39
CA ASN A 89 5.23 -3.82 -13.94
C ASN A 89 3.85 -4.27 -13.48
N ALA A 90 3.60 -5.59 -13.43
CA ALA A 90 2.35 -6.13 -12.89
C ALA A 90 2.14 -5.74 -11.42
N LEU A 91 3.21 -5.76 -10.60
CA LEU A 91 3.16 -5.31 -9.21
C LEU A 91 2.80 -3.81 -9.10
N PHE A 92 3.40 -2.96 -9.94
CA PHE A 92 3.07 -1.54 -9.98
C PHE A 92 1.63 -1.29 -10.48
N ALA A 93 1.19 -2.02 -11.51
CA ALA A 93 -0.16 -1.93 -12.05
C ALA A 93 -1.23 -2.37 -11.04
N GLY A 94 -1.03 -3.49 -10.36
CA GLY A 94 -1.93 -3.93 -9.28
C GLY A 94 -2.03 -2.91 -8.16
N SER A 95 -0.89 -2.32 -7.77
CA SER A 95 -0.85 -1.25 -6.76
C SER A 95 -1.62 0.01 -7.19
N ARG A 96 -1.58 0.38 -8.48
CA ARG A 96 -2.34 1.51 -9.03
C ARG A 96 -3.84 1.22 -9.03
N ARG A 97 -4.23 0.07 -9.57
CA ARG A 97 -5.63 -0.34 -9.69
C ARG A 97 -6.32 -0.36 -8.33
N LEU A 98 -5.68 -0.96 -7.34
CA LEU A 98 -6.16 -0.97 -5.97
C LEU A 98 -6.38 0.46 -5.44
N LYS A 99 -5.41 1.36 -5.66
CA LYS A 99 -5.53 2.76 -5.22
C LYS A 99 -6.69 3.50 -5.89
N VAL A 100 -6.96 3.28 -7.18
CA VAL A 100 -8.06 3.93 -7.90
C VAL A 100 -9.41 3.36 -7.48
N GLU A 101 -9.55 2.03 -7.47
CA GLU A 101 -10.80 1.37 -7.08
C GLU A 101 -11.20 1.72 -5.64
N MET A 102 -10.20 1.91 -4.79
CA MET A 102 -10.40 2.24 -3.39
C MET A 102 -10.32 3.74 -3.08
N ALA A 103 -9.94 4.61 -4.01
CA ALA A 103 -9.75 6.04 -3.72
C ALA A 103 -11.01 6.69 -3.11
N PRO A 104 -12.24 6.44 -3.62
CA PRO A 104 -13.45 7.01 -3.03
C PRO A 104 -13.71 6.55 -1.58
N GLN A 105 -13.49 5.26 -1.29
CA GLN A 105 -13.72 4.65 0.02
C GLN A 105 -12.59 4.97 1.01
N LEU A 106 -11.38 5.13 0.50
CA LEU A 106 -10.20 5.47 1.29
C LEU A 106 -9.97 6.97 1.40
N LYS A 107 -10.75 7.82 0.73
CA LYS A 107 -10.60 9.29 0.75
C LYS A 107 -10.33 9.84 2.16
N ASN A 108 -11.19 9.50 3.11
CA ASN A 108 -11.06 9.96 4.49
C ASN A 108 -9.84 9.36 5.22
N THR A 109 -9.46 8.13 4.88
CA THR A 109 -8.31 7.42 5.45
C THR A 109 -6.98 7.94 4.86
N PHE A 110 -6.89 8.14 3.55
CA PHE A 110 -5.73 8.69 2.85
C PHE A 110 -5.47 10.14 3.23
N ASN A 111 -6.51 10.98 3.26
CA ASN A 111 -6.36 12.38 3.66
C ASN A 111 -5.85 12.51 5.09
N ALA A 112 -6.26 11.63 6.00
CA ALA A 112 -5.69 11.59 7.35
C ALA A 112 -4.24 11.10 7.32
N LEU A 113 -3.97 9.99 6.64
CA LEU A 113 -2.68 9.32 6.67
C LEU A 113 -1.52 10.18 6.12
N PHE A 114 -1.77 11.01 5.10
CA PHE A 114 -0.74 11.86 4.48
C PHE A 114 -0.57 13.22 5.15
N LYS A 115 -1.21 13.47 6.30
CA LYS A 115 -0.95 14.68 7.09
C LYS A 115 0.41 14.59 7.80
N PRO A 116 1.15 15.72 7.93
CA PRO A 116 2.46 15.73 8.58
C PRO A 116 2.41 15.18 10.02
N GLU A 117 1.32 15.41 10.74
CA GLU A 117 1.13 14.96 12.12
C GLU A 117 1.05 13.43 12.23
N ASN A 118 0.69 12.75 11.14
CA ASN A 118 0.53 11.29 11.06
C ASN A 118 1.76 10.57 10.50
N ILE A 119 2.91 11.24 10.38
CA ILE A 119 4.13 10.67 9.80
C ILE A 119 4.59 9.37 10.49
N VAL A 120 4.45 9.28 11.81
CA VAL A 120 4.81 8.06 12.57
C VAL A 120 3.88 6.89 12.21
N LEU A 121 2.57 7.16 12.11
CA LEU A 121 1.59 6.16 11.71
C LEU A 121 1.85 5.69 10.27
N TYR A 122 2.15 6.63 9.36
CA TYR A 122 2.53 6.30 7.99
C TYR A 122 3.76 5.39 7.94
N HIS A 123 4.82 5.69 8.68
CA HIS A 123 6.00 4.84 8.73
C HIS A 123 5.72 3.43 9.28
N ARG A 124 4.84 3.30 10.28
CA ARG A 124 4.47 1.99 10.84
C ARG A 124 3.66 1.16 9.84
N ILE A 125 2.70 1.78 9.16
CA ILE A 125 1.94 1.15 8.08
C ILE A 125 2.87 0.75 6.94
N ASP A 126 3.77 1.63 6.54
CA ASP A 126 4.75 1.37 5.50
C ASP A 126 5.63 0.17 5.86
N ALA A 127 6.16 0.13 7.08
CA ALA A 127 6.95 -0.99 7.56
C ALA A 127 6.16 -2.30 7.54
N ALA A 128 4.89 -2.28 7.96
CA ALA A 128 4.01 -3.45 7.94
C ALA A 128 3.74 -3.96 6.52
N VAL A 129 3.56 -3.07 5.54
CA VAL A 129 3.39 -3.42 4.12
C VAL A 129 4.72 -3.92 3.54
N SER A 130 5.81 -3.21 3.79
CA SER A 130 7.15 -3.54 3.29
C SER A 130 7.63 -4.90 3.80
N ALA A 131 7.32 -5.28 5.06
CA ALA A 131 7.62 -6.60 5.59
C ALA A 131 6.94 -7.74 4.80
N VAL A 132 5.75 -7.48 4.26
CA VAL A 132 5.00 -8.43 3.43
C VAL A 132 5.55 -8.45 2.00
N THR A 133 5.88 -7.29 1.44
CA THR A 133 6.34 -7.16 0.05
C THR A 133 7.79 -7.61 -0.15
N LEU A 134 8.66 -7.40 0.84
CA LEU A 134 10.11 -7.60 0.72
C LEU A 134 10.48 -9.01 0.22
N PRO A 135 10.00 -10.13 0.81
CA PRO A 135 10.39 -11.47 0.34
C PRO A 135 10.03 -11.73 -1.11
N TYR A 136 8.88 -11.22 -1.57
CA TYR A 136 8.42 -11.38 -2.94
C TYR A 136 9.28 -10.57 -3.91
N LEU A 137 9.57 -9.32 -3.56
CA LEU A 137 10.41 -8.45 -4.39
C LEU A 137 11.85 -8.98 -4.45
N THR A 138 12.41 -9.45 -3.33
CA THR A 138 13.72 -10.11 -3.30
C THR A 138 13.76 -11.32 -4.23
N GLY A 139 12.77 -12.21 -4.14
CA GLY A 139 12.71 -13.39 -5.01
C GLY A 139 12.53 -13.05 -6.50
N LEU A 140 11.78 -12.00 -6.82
CA LEU A 140 11.64 -11.49 -8.19
C LEU A 140 12.98 -10.95 -8.71
N LEU A 141 13.67 -10.13 -7.93
CA LEU A 141 14.95 -9.54 -8.30
C LEU A 141 16.05 -10.60 -8.43
N GLU A 142 16.06 -11.61 -7.56
CA GLU A 142 17.00 -12.73 -7.64
C GLU A 142 16.84 -13.50 -8.95
N ARG A 143 15.61 -13.85 -9.33
CA ARG A 143 15.33 -14.50 -10.63
C ARG A 143 15.74 -13.61 -11.80
N GLY A 144 15.31 -12.35 -11.79
CA GLY A 144 15.61 -11.41 -12.86
C GLY A 144 17.12 -11.18 -13.07
N HIS A 145 17.89 -11.11 -11.97
CA HIS A 145 19.34 -11.01 -12.04
C HIS A 145 19.99 -12.26 -12.63
N LYS A 146 19.55 -13.44 -12.19
CA LYS A 146 20.06 -14.73 -12.68
C LYS A 146 19.78 -14.96 -14.16
N GLU A 147 18.63 -14.48 -14.63
CA GLU A 147 18.19 -14.60 -16.03
C GLU A 147 18.76 -13.48 -16.92
N GLY A 148 19.36 -12.44 -16.33
CA GLY A 148 19.94 -11.30 -17.04
C GLY A 148 18.89 -10.30 -17.58
N SER A 149 17.64 -10.35 -17.11
CA SER A 149 16.59 -9.40 -17.47
C SER A 149 16.70 -8.06 -16.72
N LEU A 150 17.40 -8.04 -15.58
CA LEU A 150 17.72 -6.86 -14.79
C LEU A 150 19.03 -7.04 -14.01
N ASP A 151 19.60 -5.96 -13.49
CA ASP A 151 20.79 -5.99 -12.63
C ASP A 151 20.40 -5.76 -11.15
N ALA A 152 20.59 -6.79 -10.32
CA ALA A 152 20.37 -6.74 -8.88
C ALA A 152 21.36 -7.69 -8.18
N PRO A 153 22.66 -7.35 -8.12
CA PRO A 153 23.70 -8.22 -7.58
C PRO A 153 23.51 -8.54 -6.08
N ASP A 154 22.80 -7.66 -5.38
CA ASP A 154 22.27 -7.91 -4.03
C ASP A 154 20.74 -7.72 -4.07
N PRO A 155 19.95 -8.78 -4.34
CA PRO A 155 18.51 -8.68 -4.51
C PRO A 155 17.78 -8.12 -3.28
N GLU A 156 18.21 -8.49 -2.07
CA GLU A 156 17.56 -8.06 -0.84
C GLU A 156 17.84 -6.57 -0.56
N ALA A 157 19.10 -6.14 -0.66
CA ALA A 157 19.44 -4.73 -0.50
C ALA A 157 18.78 -3.86 -1.58
N THR A 158 18.70 -4.36 -2.82
CA THR A 158 18.02 -3.68 -3.92
C THR A 158 16.52 -3.55 -3.67
N ALA A 159 15.87 -4.62 -3.20
CA ALA A 159 14.44 -4.60 -2.82
C ALA A 159 14.18 -3.57 -1.71
N LEU A 160 15.00 -3.55 -0.66
CA LEU A 160 14.92 -2.55 0.41
C LEU A 160 15.08 -1.13 -0.12
N MET A 161 16.00 -0.90 -1.05
CA MET A 161 16.19 0.42 -1.67
C MET A 161 14.95 0.86 -2.46
N LEU A 162 14.36 -0.03 -3.26
CA LEU A 162 13.14 0.25 -4.02
C LEU A 162 11.95 0.58 -3.11
N LEU A 163 11.81 -0.15 -2.00
CA LEU A 163 10.77 0.10 -0.98
C LEU A 163 10.99 1.43 -0.26
N ASN A 164 12.24 1.80 0.03
CA ASN A 164 12.56 3.10 0.64
C ASN A 164 12.33 4.28 -0.31
N LEU A 165 12.65 4.13 -1.60
CA LEU A 165 12.37 5.18 -2.60
C LEU A 165 10.87 5.49 -2.68
N ARG A 166 9.99 4.50 -2.45
CA ARG A 166 8.53 4.68 -2.42
C ARG A 166 8.07 5.65 -1.31
N LEU A 167 8.78 5.74 -0.17
CA LEU A 167 8.40 6.61 0.95
C LEU A 167 8.31 8.10 0.56
N GLY A 168 9.03 8.51 -0.49
CA GLY A 168 8.95 9.87 -1.03
C GLY A 168 7.54 10.28 -1.46
N VAL A 169 6.67 9.31 -1.78
CA VAL A 169 5.31 9.56 -2.26
C VAL A 169 4.46 10.29 -1.23
N ALA A 170 4.65 10.05 0.07
CA ALA A 170 3.81 10.64 1.11
C ALA A 170 3.91 12.17 1.15
N LYS A 171 5.15 12.69 1.10
CA LYS A 171 5.39 14.13 1.06
C LYS A 171 4.89 14.76 -0.23
N THR A 172 5.06 14.06 -1.35
CA THR A 172 4.54 14.50 -2.65
C THR A 172 3.01 14.54 -2.65
N MET A 173 2.36 13.50 -2.10
CA MET A 173 0.91 13.41 -1.98
C MET A 173 0.35 14.51 -1.09
N HIS A 174 0.96 14.76 0.07
CA HIS A 174 0.57 15.87 0.93
C HIS A 174 0.58 17.21 0.19
N ARG A 175 1.66 17.51 -0.56
CA ARG A 175 1.76 18.73 -1.37
C ARG A 175 0.72 18.79 -2.49
N ALA A 176 0.43 17.66 -3.12
CA ALA A 176 -0.60 17.58 -4.16
C ALA A 176 -1.99 17.84 -3.57
N LEU A 177 -2.34 17.23 -2.43
CA LEU A 177 -3.61 17.46 -1.75
C LEU A 177 -3.79 18.94 -1.35
N GLN A 178 -2.74 19.59 -0.82
CA GLN A 178 -2.78 21.03 -0.53
C GLN A 178 -3.04 21.90 -1.76
N GLN A 179 -2.47 21.55 -2.91
CA GLN A 179 -2.72 22.25 -4.17
C GLN A 179 -4.16 22.03 -4.67
N THR A 180 -4.68 20.81 -4.54
CA THR A 180 -6.08 20.53 -4.90
C THR A 180 -7.05 21.29 -3.99
N GLU A 181 -6.78 21.37 -2.68
CA GLU A 181 -7.57 22.18 -1.73
C GLU A 181 -7.52 23.68 -2.06
N ALA A 182 -6.40 24.16 -2.62
CA ALA A 182 -6.27 25.52 -3.13
C ALA A 182 -6.94 25.75 -4.50
N GLY A 183 -7.55 24.72 -5.10
CA GLY A 183 -8.26 24.79 -6.38
C GLY A 183 -7.39 24.55 -7.62
N ASP A 184 -6.11 24.17 -7.48
CA ASP A 184 -5.20 23.85 -8.60
C ASP A 184 -5.02 22.33 -8.75
N LEU A 185 -6.06 21.66 -9.22
CA LEU A 185 -6.02 20.21 -9.50
C LEU A 185 -4.99 19.84 -10.57
N ASP A 186 -4.82 20.67 -11.60
CA ASP A 186 -3.84 20.40 -12.66
C ASP A 186 -2.40 20.52 -12.13
N GLY A 187 -2.13 21.47 -11.25
CA GLY A 187 -0.86 21.59 -10.53
C GLY A 187 -0.60 20.42 -9.60
N ALA A 188 -1.61 19.98 -8.85
CA ALA A 188 -1.54 18.80 -8.01
C ALA A 188 -1.22 17.54 -8.83
N ALA A 189 -1.89 17.34 -9.97
CA ALA A 189 -1.63 16.21 -10.86
C ALA A 189 -0.20 16.23 -11.42
N ARG A 190 0.28 17.40 -11.87
CA ARG A 190 1.67 17.56 -12.34
C ARG A 190 2.72 17.20 -11.28
N ILE A 191 2.46 17.52 -10.01
CA ILE A 191 3.35 17.16 -8.89
C ILE A 191 3.45 15.64 -8.73
N LEU A 192 2.30 14.95 -8.73
CA LEU A 192 2.26 13.49 -8.62
C LEU A 192 2.89 12.81 -9.84
N ASP A 193 2.52 13.23 -11.05
CA ASP A 193 3.04 12.70 -12.31
C ASP A 193 4.56 12.86 -12.39
N GLY A 194 5.08 14.02 -11.99
CA GLY A 194 6.51 14.28 -11.93
C GLY A 194 7.23 13.31 -11.00
N TRP A 195 6.70 13.12 -9.78
CA TRP A 195 7.30 12.19 -8.82
C TRP A 195 7.24 10.74 -9.31
N MET A 196 6.10 10.29 -9.85
CA MET A 196 5.95 8.93 -10.37
C MET A 196 6.88 8.65 -11.54
N ARG A 197 7.03 9.61 -12.46
CA ARG A 197 8.01 9.52 -13.57
C ARG A 197 9.43 9.43 -13.04
N THR A 198 9.82 10.30 -12.10
CA THR A 198 11.17 10.25 -11.51
C THR A 198 11.41 8.96 -10.74
N TYR A 199 10.39 8.44 -10.05
CA TYR A 199 10.46 7.14 -9.37
C TYR A 199 10.72 6.02 -10.38
N GLY A 200 9.98 5.96 -11.50
CA GLY A 200 10.19 4.97 -12.56
C GLY A 200 11.61 5.01 -13.13
N LEU A 201 12.08 6.21 -13.50
CA LEU A 201 13.46 6.41 -13.97
C LEU A 201 14.51 5.99 -12.95
N ALA A 202 14.24 6.19 -11.65
CA ALA A 202 15.15 5.75 -10.59
C ALA A 202 15.18 4.22 -10.48
N VAL A 203 14.03 3.54 -10.59
CA VAL A 203 13.95 2.07 -10.65
C VAL A 203 14.72 1.54 -11.86
N GLU A 204 14.50 2.11 -13.05
CA GLU A 204 15.15 1.69 -14.29
C GLU A 204 16.68 1.80 -14.19
N ARG A 205 17.17 2.93 -13.68
CA ARG A 205 18.61 3.16 -13.47
C ARG A 205 19.21 2.24 -12.43
N LEU A 206 18.49 1.99 -11.34
CA LEU A 206 18.96 1.10 -10.27
C LEU A 206 19.09 -0.33 -10.78
N LEU A 207 18.14 -0.77 -11.60
CA LEU A 207 18.07 -2.13 -12.15
C LEU A 207 18.80 -2.28 -13.51
N LYS A 208 19.42 -1.22 -14.03
CA LYS A 208 20.07 -1.16 -15.35
C LYS A 208 19.22 -1.70 -16.51
N ILE A 209 17.92 -1.44 -16.45
CA ILE A 209 16.97 -1.80 -17.51
C ILE A 209 16.73 -0.59 -18.45
N PRO A 210 16.24 -0.82 -19.68
CA PRO A 210 16.01 0.27 -20.64
C PRO A 210 15.07 1.35 -20.09
N GLU A 211 15.27 2.59 -20.53
CA GLU A 211 14.35 3.69 -20.21
C GLU A 211 12.96 3.40 -20.81
N GLY A 212 11.91 3.61 -20.00
CA GLY A 212 10.53 3.30 -20.36
C GLY A 212 10.15 1.83 -20.14
N ALA A 213 11.04 0.99 -19.61
CA ALA A 213 10.71 -0.39 -19.25
C ALA A 213 9.81 -0.48 -18.01
N ILE A 214 9.78 0.55 -17.15
CA ILE A 214 8.96 0.58 -15.94
C ILE A 214 7.79 1.54 -16.09
N GLU A 215 6.59 1.00 -16.01
CA GLU A 215 5.34 1.75 -16.05
C GLU A 215 4.83 2.01 -14.63
N ILE A 216 5.26 3.11 -14.02
CA ILE A 216 4.77 3.52 -12.68
C ILE A 216 3.37 4.15 -12.75
N THR A 217 3.04 4.85 -13.85
CA THR A 217 1.79 5.57 -14.03
C THR A 217 1.31 5.50 -15.47
N GLU A 218 0.00 5.54 -15.66
CA GLU A 218 -0.63 5.75 -16.96
C GLU A 218 -1.07 7.23 -17.10
N PRO A 219 -1.19 7.77 -18.33
CA PRO A 219 -1.67 9.13 -18.54
C PRO A 219 -3.02 9.37 -17.86
N GLY A 220 -3.12 10.45 -17.08
CA GLY A 220 -4.36 10.83 -16.39
C GLY A 220 -4.60 10.15 -15.04
N PHE A 221 -3.80 9.13 -14.66
CA PHE A 221 -3.94 8.45 -13.37
C PHE A 221 -3.86 9.41 -12.17
N ALA A 222 -2.87 10.30 -12.12
CA ALA A 222 -2.71 11.24 -11.00
C ALA A 222 -3.95 12.13 -10.82
N ARG A 223 -4.48 12.63 -11.94
CA ARG A 223 -5.68 13.47 -11.94
C ARG A 223 -6.90 12.68 -11.46
N ALA A 224 -7.16 11.52 -12.04
CA ALA A 224 -8.29 10.67 -11.66
C ALA A 224 -8.22 10.25 -10.18
N PHE A 225 -7.02 9.91 -9.71
CA PHE A 225 -6.78 9.61 -8.30
C PHE A 225 -7.10 10.81 -7.41
N LEU A 226 -6.59 12.00 -7.75
CA LEU A 226 -6.84 13.21 -6.97
C LEU A 226 -8.33 13.60 -6.97
N GLU A 227 -9.01 13.53 -8.11
CA GLU A 227 -10.45 13.77 -8.24
C GLU A 227 -11.28 12.81 -7.38
N ALA A 228 -10.84 11.56 -7.22
CA ALA A 228 -11.49 10.58 -6.35
C ALA A 228 -11.19 10.81 -4.86
N THR A 229 -10.12 11.52 -4.52
CA THR A 229 -9.69 11.78 -3.13
C THR A 229 -10.05 13.16 -2.57
N VAL A 230 -10.55 14.09 -3.40
CA VAL A 230 -10.98 15.45 -2.98
C VAL A 230 -12.47 15.61 -3.07
#